data_AF-A0A5D2HNQ7-F1
#
_entry.id   AF-A0A5D2HNQ7-F1
#
_cell.length_a   1.000
_cell.length_b   1.000
_cell.length_c   1.000
_cell.angle_alpha   90.00
_cell.angle_beta   90.00
_cell.angle_gamma   90.00
#
_symmetry.space_group_name_H-M   'P 1'
#
loop_
_entity.id
_entity.type
_entity.pdbx_description
1 polymer ?
#
loop_
_entity_poly.entity_id
_entity_poly.type
_entity_poly.pdbx_seq_one_letter_code
_entity_poly.pdbx_strand_id
1 'polypeptide(L)'
;MLSMELWRRFPHRLLLIRSFVDARIKWVRDSYLDIAVEREKNLKEILSLKNQILSSPSKSLPLSSLSPLKSHFNLPTSTSKLFQNYPSIFAPFQPSPSLPLHVKLTPQAMTLHKEELAIHNAPPHRNDVVNRLAKLLMLTKADPDNSNSKLNRGKEKVLD
;
A
#
# COMPACT_ATOMS: atom_id res chain seq x y z
N MET A 1 -39.32 19.58 35.05
CA MET A 1 -38.76 20.14 33.80
C MET A 1 -37.39 19.53 33.58
N LEU A 2 -37.12 19.11 32.35
CA LEU A 2 -36.12 18.12 31.93
C LEU A 2 -34.67 18.43 32.33
N SER A 3 -33.95 17.36 32.68
CA SER A 3 -32.49 17.25 32.75
C SER A 3 -31.86 17.40 31.37
N MET A 4 -30.75 18.14 31.27
CA MET A 4 -29.82 18.08 30.14
C MET A 4 -28.40 18.05 30.70
N GLU A 5 -27.90 16.83 30.92
CA GLU A 5 -26.49 16.59 31.16
C GLU A 5 -25.67 16.99 29.93
N LEU A 6 -24.69 17.87 30.16
CA LEU A 6 -23.70 18.24 29.17
C LEU A 6 -22.82 17.02 28.87
N TRP A 7 -23.08 16.37 27.74
CA TRP A 7 -22.16 15.40 27.16
C TRP A 7 -20.87 16.11 26.73
N ARG A 8 -19.90 16.11 27.64
CA ARG A 8 -18.50 16.43 27.40
C ARG A 8 -17.92 15.36 26.47
N ARG A 9 -18.07 15.55 25.15
CA ARG A 9 -17.38 14.72 24.15
C ARG A 9 -15.87 15.01 24.25
N PHE A 10 -15.15 14.02 24.76
CA PHE A 10 -13.69 13.99 24.78
C PHE A 10 -13.14 14.08 23.35
N PRO A 11 -12.20 14.99 23.06
CA PRO A 11 -11.44 14.91 21.83
C PRO A 11 -10.44 13.75 21.97
N HIS A 12 -10.64 12.66 21.23
CA HIS A 12 -9.63 11.61 21.08
C HIS A 12 -8.45 12.17 20.28
N ARG A 13 -7.57 12.91 20.97
CA ARG A 13 -6.32 13.42 20.43
C ARG A 13 -5.32 12.28 20.41
N LEU A 14 -5.40 11.42 19.39
CA LEU A 14 -4.40 10.37 19.13
C LEU A 14 -3.12 11.00 18.54
N LEU A 15 -2.44 11.84 19.31
CA LEU A 15 -1.06 12.23 19.01
C LEU A 15 -0.12 11.25 19.72
N LEU A 16 -0.04 10.04 19.20
CA LEU A 16 0.97 9.08 19.64
C LEU A 16 2.27 9.31 18.86
N ILE A 17 3.02 10.35 19.21
CA ILE A 17 4.40 10.51 18.75
C ILE A 17 5.25 9.61 19.65
N ARG A 18 5.35 8.32 19.32
CA ARG A 18 6.36 7.42 19.92
C ARG A 18 7.56 7.39 18.98
N SER A 19 8.69 7.90 19.45
CA SER A 19 9.99 7.58 18.88
C SER A 19 10.22 6.08 19.04
N PHE A 20 10.29 5.35 17.92
CA PHE A 20 10.57 3.91 17.88
C PHE A 20 12.05 3.68 18.24
N VAL A 21 12.38 3.78 19.52
CA VAL A 21 13.64 3.32 20.07
C VAL A 21 13.26 2.16 20.99
N ASP A 22 13.29 0.95 20.46
CA ASP A 22 13.03 -0.33 21.16
C ASP A 22 11.63 -0.52 21.79
N ALA A 23 10.57 -0.19 21.05
CA ALA A 23 9.25 -0.72 21.39
C ALA A 23 9.16 -2.17 20.87
N ARG A 24 9.29 -3.16 21.75
CA ARG A 24 8.88 -4.55 21.46
C ARG A 24 7.36 -4.54 21.28
N ILE A 25 6.89 -4.22 20.07
CA ILE A 25 5.48 -4.31 19.71
C ILE A 25 5.11 -5.77 19.92
N LYS A 26 4.29 -6.02 20.95
CA LYS A 26 3.69 -7.33 21.13
C LYS A 26 2.77 -7.52 19.94
N TRP A 27 3.23 -8.28 18.95
CA TRP A 27 2.41 -8.71 17.82
C TRP A 27 1.28 -9.57 18.41
N VAL A 28 0.17 -8.93 18.74
CA VAL A 28 -1.03 -9.62 19.20
C VAL A 28 -1.76 -10.10 17.97
N ARG A 29 -1.94 -11.41 17.89
CA ARG A 29 -2.73 -12.04 16.85
C ARG A 29 -4.19 -11.61 17.01
N ASP A 30 -4.76 -11.00 15.98
CA ASP A 30 -6.19 -10.69 15.95
C ASP A 30 -6.90 -11.80 15.20
N SER A 31 -7.57 -12.69 15.95
CA SER A 31 -8.24 -13.84 15.36
C SER A 31 -9.36 -13.44 14.39
N TYR A 32 -10.03 -12.32 14.61
CA TYR A 32 -11.13 -11.90 13.73
C TYR A 32 -10.58 -11.39 12.41
N LEU A 33 -9.52 -10.58 12.48
CA LEU A 33 -8.80 -10.11 11.30
C LEU A 33 -8.21 -11.28 10.51
N ASP A 34 -7.57 -12.23 11.19
CA ASP A 34 -6.97 -13.40 10.55
C ASP A 34 -8.01 -14.23 9.80
N ILE A 35 -9.19 -14.47 10.39
CA ILE A 35 -10.29 -15.20 9.75
C ILE A 35 -10.80 -14.45 8.52
N ALA A 36 -10.94 -13.12 8.61
CA ALA A 36 -11.36 -12.30 7.46
C ALA A 36 -10.33 -12.35 6.32
N VAL A 37 -9.04 -12.25 6.63
CA VAL A 37 -7.94 -12.35 5.65
C VAL A 37 -7.86 -13.74 5.04
N GLU A 38 -8.03 -14.81 5.84
CA GLU A 38 -8.00 -16.19 5.36
C GLU A 38 -9.17 -16.49 4.42
N ARG A 39 -10.33 -15.86 4.64
CA ARG A 39 -11.49 -15.94 3.74
C ARG A 39 -11.21 -15.25 2.41
N GLU A 40 -10.46 -14.16 2.40
CA GLU A 40 -10.17 -13.37 1.20
C GLU A 40 -8.79 -13.68 0.59
N LYS A 41 -8.60 -14.93 0.16
CA LYS A 41 -7.32 -15.40 -0.44
C LYS A 41 -6.92 -14.62 -1.70
N ASN A 42 -7.88 -14.07 -2.44
CA ASN A 42 -7.65 -13.37 -3.70
C ASN A 42 -7.53 -11.84 -3.53
N LEU A 43 -7.53 -11.32 -2.30
CA LEU A 43 -7.53 -9.87 -2.04
C LEU A 43 -6.36 -9.16 -2.73
N LYS A 44 -5.15 -9.70 -2.58
CA LYS A 44 -3.92 -9.10 -3.14
C LYS A 44 -4.02 -8.93 -4.66
N GLU A 45 -4.61 -9.91 -5.32
CA GLU A 45 -4.72 -9.97 -6.77
C GLU A 45 -5.77 -8.98 -7.28
N ILE A 46 -6.91 -8.92 -6.58
CA ILE A 46 -7.97 -7.94 -6.83
C ILE A 46 -7.42 -6.52 -6.68
N LEU A 47 -6.62 -6.27 -5.63
CA LEU A 47 -6.03 -4.97 -5.35
C LEU A 47 -4.96 -4.60 -6.38
N SER A 48 -4.16 -5.57 -6.83
CA SER A 48 -3.20 -5.38 -7.91
C SER A 48 -3.90 -5.04 -9.24
N LEU A 49 -4.97 -5.76 -9.56
CA LEU A 49 -5.80 -5.50 -10.73
C LEU A 49 -6.48 -4.13 -10.68
N LYS A 50 -7.03 -3.75 -9.51
CA LYS A 50 -7.54 -2.40 -9.22
C LYS A 50 -6.49 -1.35 -9.58
N ASN A 51 -5.28 -1.50 -9.06
CA ASN A 51 -4.18 -0.55 -9.27
C ASN A 51 -3.80 -0.44 -10.75
N GLN A 52 -3.82 -1.53 -11.50
CA GLN A 52 -3.52 -1.47 -12.93
C GLN A 52 -4.63 -0.82 -13.77
N ILE A 53 -5.89 -1.05 -13.41
CA ILE A 53 -7.01 -0.35 -14.05
C ILE A 53 -6.87 1.16 -13.80
N LEU A 54 -6.48 1.54 -12.59
CA LEU A 54 -6.27 2.94 -12.19
C LEU A 54 -5.03 3.59 -12.82
N SER A 55 -3.95 2.83 -13.02
CA SER A 55 -2.75 3.33 -13.69
C SER A 55 -2.97 3.58 -15.18
N SER A 56 -4.00 2.95 -15.77
CA SER A 56 -4.36 3.15 -17.16
C SER A 56 -5.08 4.50 -17.35
N PRO A 57 -4.70 5.32 -18.36
CA PRO A 57 -5.28 6.65 -18.54
C PRO A 57 -6.79 6.60 -18.79
N SER A 58 -7.27 5.53 -19.42
CA SER A 58 -8.69 5.30 -19.70
C SER A 58 -9.50 4.78 -18.52
N LYS A 59 -8.87 4.56 -17.34
CA LYS A 59 -9.46 3.96 -16.13
C LYS A 59 -10.23 2.66 -16.41
N SER A 60 -9.79 1.93 -17.44
CA SER A 60 -10.44 0.74 -17.97
C SER A 60 -9.42 -0.13 -18.68
N LEU A 61 -9.65 -1.44 -18.68
CA LEU A 61 -8.79 -2.41 -19.34
C LEU A 61 -9.61 -3.33 -20.25
N PRO A 62 -9.19 -3.60 -21.48
CA PRO A 62 -9.83 -4.62 -22.31
C PRO A 62 -9.56 -6.02 -21.73
N LEU A 63 -10.53 -6.92 -21.84
CA LEU A 63 -10.41 -8.30 -21.34
C LEU A 63 -9.25 -9.09 -21.96
N SER A 64 -8.89 -8.78 -23.20
CA SER A 64 -7.74 -9.38 -23.90
C SER A 64 -6.42 -9.08 -23.21
N SER A 65 -6.20 -7.83 -22.76
CA SER A 65 -4.99 -7.43 -22.05
C SER A 65 -4.86 -8.04 -20.65
N LEU A 66 -5.94 -8.61 -20.12
CA LEU A 66 -5.92 -9.28 -18.83
C LEU A 66 -5.36 -10.69 -18.88
N SER A 67 -5.38 -11.35 -20.05
CA SER A 67 -4.82 -12.69 -20.21
C SER A 67 -3.31 -12.77 -19.92
N PRO A 68 -2.45 -11.94 -20.54
CA PRO A 68 -1.00 -11.94 -20.22
C PRO A 68 -0.73 -11.48 -18.78
N LEU A 69 -1.67 -10.77 -18.18
CA LEU A 69 -1.55 -10.23 -16.83
C LEU A 69 -1.82 -11.25 -15.73
N LYS A 70 -2.43 -12.39 -16.10
CA LYS A 70 -2.68 -13.53 -15.20
C LYS A 70 -1.39 -14.06 -14.57
N SER A 71 -0.34 -14.19 -15.36
CA SER A 71 0.96 -14.69 -14.89
C SER A 71 1.63 -13.72 -13.91
N HIS A 72 1.47 -12.42 -14.11
CA HIS A 72 2.07 -11.40 -13.25
C HIS A 72 1.37 -11.27 -11.90
N PHE A 73 0.08 -11.60 -11.81
CA PHE A 73 -0.72 -11.44 -10.60
C PHE A 73 -1.12 -12.76 -9.92
N ASN A 74 -0.60 -13.91 -10.38
CA ASN A 74 -0.87 -15.23 -9.80
C ASN A 74 -2.37 -15.54 -9.62
N LEU A 75 -3.21 -15.03 -10.51
CA LEU A 75 -4.67 -15.15 -10.40
C LEU A 75 -5.07 -16.64 -10.46
N PRO A 76 -5.73 -17.22 -9.43
CA PRO A 76 -6.01 -18.65 -9.33
C PRO A 76 -7.19 -19.07 -10.20
N THR A 77 -7.92 -18.10 -10.77
CA THR A 77 -9.10 -18.33 -11.60
C THR A 77 -9.02 -17.53 -12.90
N SER A 78 -9.72 -17.99 -13.95
CA SER A 78 -9.93 -17.21 -15.17
C SER A 78 -10.45 -15.80 -14.83
N THR A 79 -9.82 -14.76 -15.37
CA THR A 79 -10.14 -13.34 -15.16
C THR A 79 -11.63 -13.05 -15.30
N SER A 80 -12.29 -13.69 -16.26
CA SER A 80 -13.75 -13.59 -16.44
C SER A 80 -14.55 -14.01 -15.20
N LYS A 81 -14.18 -15.11 -14.54
CA LYS A 81 -14.86 -15.59 -13.33
C LYS A 81 -14.62 -14.67 -12.13
N LEU A 82 -13.46 -14.04 -12.05
CA LEU A 82 -13.18 -13.06 -10.98
C LEU A 82 -14.11 -11.86 -11.07
N PHE A 83 -14.39 -11.36 -12.28
CA PHE A 83 -15.35 -10.27 -12.45
C PHE A 83 -16.78 -10.69 -12.12
N GLN A 84 -17.14 -11.95 -12.39
CA GLN A 84 -18.43 -12.50 -12.00
C GLN A 84 -18.57 -12.68 -10.49
N ASN A 85 -17.48 -13.04 -9.80
CA ASN A 85 -17.45 -13.22 -8.35
C ASN A 85 -17.45 -11.89 -7.58
N TYR A 86 -16.94 -10.80 -8.18
CA TYR A 86 -16.81 -9.48 -7.53
C TYR A 86 -17.49 -8.34 -8.33
N PRO A 87 -18.82 -8.42 -8.55
CA PRO A 87 -19.56 -7.40 -9.31
C PRO A 87 -19.64 -6.05 -8.57
N SER A 88 -19.45 -6.04 -7.25
CA SER A 88 -19.42 -4.82 -6.44
C SER A 88 -18.21 -3.93 -6.75
N ILE A 89 -17.11 -4.52 -7.20
CA ILE A 89 -15.85 -3.83 -7.45
C ILE A 89 -15.67 -3.54 -8.94
N PHE A 90 -15.98 -4.51 -9.80
CA PHE A 90 -15.73 -4.44 -11.24
C PHE A 90 -17.03 -4.47 -12.03
N ALA A 91 -17.13 -3.57 -13.01
CA ALA A 91 -18.24 -3.48 -13.94
C ALA A 91 -17.75 -3.72 -15.38
N PRO A 92 -18.36 -4.64 -16.15
CA PRO A 92 -18.09 -4.74 -17.57
C PRO A 92 -18.59 -3.49 -18.29
N PHE A 93 -17.77 -2.96 -19.19
CA PHE A 93 -18.08 -1.78 -19.98
C PHE A 93 -17.77 -2.05 -21.45
N GLN A 94 -18.75 -1.87 -22.32
CA GLN A 94 -18.56 -1.97 -23.76
C GLN A 94 -18.74 -0.58 -24.38
N PRO A 95 -17.65 0.08 -24.85
CA PRO A 95 -17.73 1.42 -25.42
C PRO A 95 -18.53 1.47 -26.73
N SER A 96 -18.47 0.40 -27.53
CA SER A 96 -19.16 0.26 -28.81
C SER A 96 -19.37 -1.22 -29.11
N PRO A 97 -20.45 -1.62 -29.82
CA PRO A 97 -20.65 -3.00 -30.28
C PRO A 97 -19.46 -3.59 -31.06
N SER A 98 -18.67 -2.74 -31.72
CA SER A 98 -17.49 -3.14 -32.51
C SER A 98 -16.18 -3.18 -31.72
N LEU A 99 -16.14 -2.65 -30.48
CA LEU A 99 -14.95 -2.64 -29.65
C LEU A 99 -14.91 -3.82 -28.68
N PRO A 100 -13.71 -4.25 -28.24
CA PRO A 100 -13.57 -5.31 -27.26
C PRO A 100 -14.28 -4.95 -25.96
N LEU A 101 -14.67 -5.95 -25.17
CA LEU A 101 -15.27 -5.73 -23.87
C LEU A 101 -14.19 -5.25 -22.88
N HIS A 102 -14.43 -4.09 -22.25
CA HIS A 102 -13.57 -3.53 -21.21
C HIS A 102 -14.11 -3.85 -19.83
N VAL A 103 -13.24 -3.78 -18.83
CA VAL A 103 -13.57 -3.81 -17.41
C VAL A 103 -13.20 -2.46 -16.81
N LYS A 104 -14.14 -1.89 -16.06
CA LYS A 104 -13.96 -0.66 -15.28
C LYS A 104 -14.24 -0.94 -13.82
N LEU A 105 -13.78 -0.05 -12.96
CA LEU A 105 -14.20 -0.02 -11.56
C LEU A 105 -15.61 0.55 -11.45
N THR A 106 -16.41 -0.06 -10.57
CA THR A 106 -17.74 0.42 -10.20
C THR A 106 -17.63 1.83 -9.60
N PRO A 107 -18.62 2.73 -9.80
CA PRO A 107 -18.59 4.08 -9.21
C PRO A 107 -18.38 4.07 -7.69
N GLN A 108 -18.97 3.10 -6.97
CA GLN A 108 -18.75 2.92 -5.53
C GLN A 108 -17.29 2.56 -5.20
N ALA A 109 -16.67 1.66 -5.96
CA ALA A 109 -15.26 1.34 -5.78
C ALA A 109 -14.36 2.55 -6.09
N MET A 110 -14.76 3.37 -7.06
CA MET A 110 -14.07 4.63 -7.39
C MET A 110 -14.20 5.70 -6.30
N THR A 111 -15.35 5.81 -5.61
CA THR A 111 -15.48 6.74 -4.49
C THR A 111 -14.61 6.31 -3.32
N LEU A 112 -14.65 5.03 -2.95
CA LEU A 112 -13.80 4.47 -1.90
C LEU A 112 -12.32 4.68 -2.19
N HIS A 113 -11.90 4.50 -3.44
CA HIS A 113 -10.52 4.76 -3.82
C HIS A 113 -10.11 6.24 -3.66
N LYS A 114 -11.03 7.18 -3.95
CA LYS A 114 -10.76 8.61 -3.72
C LYS A 114 -10.66 8.94 -2.23
N GLU A 115 -11.49 8.33 -1.40
CA GLU A 115 -11.42 8.48 0.06
C GLU A 115 -10.10 7.93 0.61
N GLU A 116 -9.69 6.73 0.17
CA GLU A 116 -8.39 6.12 0.47
C GLU A 116 -7.24 7.07 0.10
N LEU A 117 -7.25 7.62 -1.12
CA LEU A 117 -6.25 8.58 -1.57
C LEU A 117 -6.28 9.89 -0.78
N ALA A 118 -7.47 10.38 -0.40
CA ALA A 118 -7.60 11.60 0.39
C ALA A 118 -6.97 11.43 1.77
N ILE A 119 -7.16 10.28 2.40
CA ILE A 119 -6.53 9.92 3.67
C ILE A 119 -5.02 9.81 3.48
N HIS A 120 -4.55 9.08 2.47
CA HIS A 120 -3.12 8.89 2.22
C HIS A 120 -2.39 10.22 1.95
N ASN A 121 -3.02 11.11 1.17
CA ASN A 121 -2.45 12.41 0.82
C ASN A 121 -2.66 13.49 1.89
N ALA A 122 -3.39 13.19 2.97
CA ALA A 122 -3.63 14.19 4.00
C ALA A 122 -2.28 14.65 4.60
N PRO A 123 -2.13 15.96 4.89
CA PRO A 123 -0.86 16.54 5.34
C PRO A 123 -0.14 15.80 6.48
N PRO A 124 -0.82 15.31 7.55
CA PRO A 124 -0.13 14.64 8.64
C PRO A 124 0.54 13.33 8.20
N HIS A 125 -0.11 12.55 7.34
CA HIS A 125 0.43 11.26 6.88
C HIS A 125 1.60 11.46 5.93
N ARG A 126 1.48 12.40 4.99
CA ARG A 126 2.56 12.72 4.06
C ARG A 126 3.82 13.19 4.79
N ASN A 127 3.66 14.08 5.78
CA ASN A 127 4.80 14.61 6.54
C ASN A 127 5.47 13.52 7.39
N ASP A 128 4.71 12.61 7.99
CA ASP A 128 5.27 11.48 8.75
C ASP A 128 6.07 10.53 7.84
N VAL A 129 5.54 10.19 6.66
CA VAL A 129 6.24 9.33 5.69
C VAL A 129 7.55 9.97 5.24
N VAL A 130 7.55 11.27 4.91
CA VAL A 130 8.76 12.01 4.52
C VAL A 130 9.79 12.01 5.66
N ASN A 131 9.36 12.27 6.89
CA ASN A 131 10.26 12.27 8.05
C ASN A 131 10.85 10.88 8.33
N ARG A 132 10.06 9.82 8.21
CA ARG A 132 10.53 8.44 8.38
C ARG A 132 11.50 8.04 7.28
N LEU A 133 11.23 8.41 6.03
CA LEU A 133 12.14 8.18 4.91
C LEU A 133 13.45 8.94 5.10
N ALA A 134 13.41 10.22 5.51
CA ALA A 134 14.59 11.00 5.78
C ALA A 134 15.45 10.35 6.88
N LYS A 135 14.85 9.94 8.00
CA LYS A 135 15.55 9.21 9.07
C LYS A 135 16.16 7.89 8.58
N LEU A 136 15.42 7.12 7.78
CA LEU A 136 15.91 5.87 7.21
C LEU A 136 17.14 6.12 6.32
N LEU A 137 17.09 7.14 5.45
CA LEU A 137 18.21 7.51 4.60
C LEU A 137 19.43 8.01 5.39
N MET A 138 19.22 8.69 6.53
CA MET A 138 20.29 9.08 7.45
C MET A 138 20.94 7.86 8.11
N LEU A 139 20.17 6.82 8.45
CA LEU A 139 20.69 5.58 9.03
C LEU A 139 21.41 4.70 8.00
N THR A 140 21.02 4.75 6.72
CA THR A 140 21.65 3.95 5.66
C THR A 140 22.85 4.62 5.01
N LYS A 141 23.14 5.90 5.32
CA LYS A 141 24.41 6.52 4.93
C LYS A 141 25.52 5.88 5.77
N ALA A 142 26.16 4.88 5.18
CA ALA A 142 27.37 4.24 5.69
C ALA A 142 28.45 5.28 6.01
N ASP A 143 29.22 5.00 7.06
CA ASP A 143 30.32 5.82 7.56
C ASP A 143 31.27 6.24 6.42
N PRO A 144 31.52 7.55 6.22
CA PRO A 144 32.51 8.01 5.25
C PRO A 144 33.97 7.70 5.65
N ASP A 145 34.23 7.02 6.78
CA ASP A 145 35.56 6.96 7.42
C ASP A 145 36.30 5.60 7.38
N ASN A 146 35.94 4.66 6.50
CA ASN A 146 36.67 3.38 6.38
C ASN A 146 37.53 3.24 5.10
N SER A 147 38.17 4.31 4.63
CA SER A 147 39.07 4.27 3.46
C SER A 147 40.52 4.69 3.71
N ASN A 148 40.89 5.19 4.90
CA ASN A 148 42.24 5.77 5.11
C ASN A 148 43.16 5.06 6.13
N SER A 149 42.79 3.93 6.73
CA SER A 149 43.60 3.30 7.81
C SER A 149 44.48 2.10 7.40
N LYS A 150 44.54 1.73 6.10
CA LYS A 150 45.30 0.53 5.65
C LYS A 150 46.55 0.78 4.79
N LEU A 151 47.05 2.01 4.63
CA LEU A 151 48.20 2.27 3.73
C LEU A 151 49.53 2.65 4.41
N ASN A 152 49.67 2.63 5.73
CA ASN A 152 50.91 3.01 6.41
C ASN A 152 51.38 2.00 7.48
N ARG A 153 51.52 0.72 7.13
CA ARG A 153 52.15 -0.28 8.02
C ARG A 153 53.03 -1.26 7.24
N GLY A 154 53.97 -0.74 6.45
CA GLY A 154 54.86 -1.56 5.63
C GLY A 154 56.15 -0.89 5.16
N LYS A 155 56.61 0.19 5.80
CA LYS A 155 57.91 0.80 5.49
C LYS A 155 58.69 1.10 6.76
N GLU A 156 59.12 0.06 7.45
CA GLU A 156 60.22 0.15 8.40
C GLU A 156 60.98 -1.17 8.35
N LYS A 157 62.11 -1.12 7.65
CA LYS A 157 63.30 -2.01 7.65
C LYS A 157 63.95 -1.95 6.28
N VAL A 158 64.99 -1.12 6.14
CA VAL A 158 66.34 -1.45 5.62
C VAL A 158 67.24 -0.24 5.94
N LEU A 159 68.49 -0.51 6.36
CA LEU A 159 69.63 0.38 6.72
C LEU A 159 69.66 0.68 8.23
N ASP A 160 70.55 0.15 9.06
CA ASP A 160 71.83 -0.57 8.89
C ASP A 160 71.97 -1.70 9.94
#